data_AF-A0AA51R4C4-F1
#
_entry.id   AF-A0AA51R4C4-F1
#
_cell.length_a   1.000
_cell.length_b   1.000
_cell.length_c   1.000
_cell.angle_alpha   90.00
_cell.angle_beta   90.00
_cell.angle_gamma   90.00
#
_symmetry.space_group_name_H-M   'P 1'
#
loop_
_entity.id
_entity.type
_entity.pdbx_description
1 polymer ?
#
loop_
_entity_poly.entity_id
_entity_poly.type
_entity_poly.pdbx_seq_one_letter_code
_entity_poly.pdbx_strand_id
1 'polypeptide(L)'
;MYNIEKVLELLNIWSSKEFSNKESNICLFPECADSSIASHYISEKRVLKKISVDNHVYYYSHKMDFQKIGTKKVSVFSGFCNKHDSEIFDAIDNYDYIPGNKEQEFLFFYRAYCKSYKSKFVLVNSYRKLIGYIKENKLTEINSYFEKITISEKQRIKLLKYFEKELNDEKAILDDLSKIKDTIEFGLNPIR
;
A
#
# COMPACT_ATOMS: atom_id res chain seq x y z
N MET A 1 -24.61 22.02 2.81
CA MET A 1 -23.16 22.18 2.58
C MET A 1 -22.42 21.31 3.58
N TYR A 2 -21.54 20.40 3.13
CA TYR A 2 -20.75 19.58 4.07
C TYR A 2 -19.65 20.41 4.73
N ASN A 3 -19.33 20.12 6.00
CA ASN A 3 -18.12 20.63 6.63
C ASN A 3 -16.90 20.10 5.86
N ILE A 4 -15.92 20.97 5.57
CA ILE A 4 -14.70 20.63 4.84
C ILE A 4 -13.89 19.54 5.52
N GLU A 5 -13.90 19.44 6.85
CA GLU A 5 -13.21 18.40 7.61
C GLU A 5 -13.79 17.01 7.29
N LYS A 6 -15.11 16.91 7.22
CA LYS A 6 -15.81 15.67 6.84
C LYS A 6 -15.54 15.29 5.39
N VAL A 7 -15.44 16.28 4.49
CA VAL A 7 -15.05 16.02 3.09
C VAL A 7 -13.61 15.52 3.00
N LEU A 8 -12.68 16.14 3.74
CA LEU A 8 -11.29 15.69 3.82
C LEU A 8 -11.18 14.26 4.35
N GLU A 9 -11.90 13.93 5.43
CA GLU A 9 -11.94 12.58 6.00
C GLU A 9 -12.40 11.55 4.96
N LEU A 10 -13.51 11.82 4.26
CA LEU A 10 -14.04 10.92 3.23
C LEU A 10 -13.07 10.76 2.05
N LEU A 11 -12.41 11.83 1.63
CA LEU A 11 -11.41 11.80 0.56
C LEU A 11 -10.16 11.01 0.96
N ASN A 12 -9.72 11.11 2.20
CA ASN A 12 -8.61 10.31 2.75
C ASN A 12 -8.98 8.83 2.90
N ILE A 13 -10.23 8.54 3.26
CA ILE A 13 -10.75 7.16 3.27
C ILE A 13 -10.83 6.61 1.84
N TRP A 14 -11.25 7.41 0.87
CA TRP A 14 -11.32 6.97 -0.52
C TRP A 14 -9.94 6.71 -1.12
N SER A 15 -8.98 7.63 -0.93
CA SER A 15 -7.62 7.47 -1.44
C SER A 15 -6.92 6.24 -0.86
N SER A 16 -7.30 5.82 0.35
CA SER A 16 -6.83 4.58 0.97
C SER A 16 -7.61 3.31 0.56
N LYS A 17 -8.82 3.43 -0.01
CA LYS A 17 -9.70 2.29 -0.37
C LYS A 17 -9.80 1.96 -1.86
N GLU A 18 -9.67 2.94 -2.77
CA GLU A 18 -9.50 2.68 -4.23
C GLU A 18 -8.34 1.73 -4.53
N PHE A 19 -7.46 1.55 -3.57
CA PHE A 19 -6.30 0.68 -3.57
C PHE A 19 -6.56 -0.82 -3.77
N SER A 20 -7.82 -1.23 -3.91
CA SER A 20 -8.19 -2.58 -4.36
C SER A 20 -8.33 -2.70 -5.89
N ASN A 21 -8.17 -1.61 -6.65
CA ASN A 21 -8.31 -1.63 -8.11
C ASN A 21 -7.09 -2.19 -8.86
N LYS A 22 -7.39 -2.99 -9.88
CA LYS A 22 -6.52 -3.94 -10.62
C LYS A 22 -5.35 -3.33 -11.40
N GLU A 23 -5.30 -2.02 -11.60
CA GLU A 23 -4.35 -1.35 -12.53
C GLU A 23 -2.88 -1.44 -12.10
N SER A 24 -2.60 -1.89 -10.87
CA SER A 24 -1.22 -2.09 -10.40
C SER A 24 -0.90 -3.56 -10.11
N ASN A 25 -1.70 -4.52 -10.55
CA ASN A 25 -1.51 -5.92 -10.18
C ASN A 25 -0.37 -6.62 -10.94
N ILE A 26 0.75 -5.96 -11.23
CA ILE A 26 1.94 -6.63 -11.80
C ILE A 26 2.89 -6.95 -10.65
N CYS A 27 3.53 -8.12 -10.72
CA CYS A 27 4.56 -8.53 -9.78
C CYS A 27 5.72 -7.51 -9.74
N LEU A 28 6.19 -7.19 -8.54
CA LEU A 28 7.32 -6.28 -8.31
C LEU A 28 8.69 -6.94 -8.49
N PHE A 29 8.73 -8.26 -8.72
CA PHE A 29 9.98 -8.91 -9.07
C PHE A 29 10.44 -8.44 -10.46
N PRO A 30 11.74 -8.09 -10.64
CA PRO A 30 12.24 -7.62 -11.91
C PRO A 30 11.91 -8.58 -13.06
N GLU A 31 11.57 -8.02 -14.22
CA GLU A 31 11.26 -8.76 -15.45
C GLU A 31 10.07 -9.74 -15.35
N CYS A 32 9.27 -9.68 -14.28
CA CYS A 32 8.06 -10.47 -14.15
C CYS A 32 6.84 -9.71 -14.71
N ALA A 33 6.10 -10.34 -15.61
CA ALA A 33 4.85 -9.81 -16.16
C ALA A 33 3.59 -10.41 -15.51
N ASP A 34 3.74 -11.35 -14.58
CA ASP A 34 2.62 -12.05 -13.96
C ASP A 34 1.82 -11.12 -13.05
N SER A 35 0.54 -11.49 -12.88
CA SER A 35 -0.32 -10.77 -11.95
C SER A 35 0.08 -11.01 -10.50
N SER A 36 0.16 -9.94 -9.71
CA SER A 36 0.36 -10.05 -8.27
C SER A 36 -0.89 -10.57 -7.57
N ILE A 37 -0.66 -11.34 -6.52
CA ILE A 37 -1.67 -11.81 -5.58
C ILE A 37 -1.62 -10.99 -4.30
N ALA A 38 -2.59 -11.17 -3.41
CA ALA A 38 -2.51 -10.65 -2.05
C ALA A 38 -1.43 -11.41 -1.26
N SER A 39 -0.17 -11.00 -1.43
CA SER A 39 1.01 -11.53 -0.73
C SER A 39 1.14 -10.93 0.66
N HIS A 40 1.50 -11.76 1.65
CA HIS A 40 1.76 -11.31 3.03
C HIS A 40 3.12 -10.63 3.13
N TYR A 41 3.21 -9.37 3.57
CA TYR A 41 4.51 -8.75 3.89
C TYR A 41 5.03 -9.13 5.29
N ILE A 42 4.16 -9.65 6.17
CA ILE A 42 4.54 -10.32 7.42
C ILE A 42 4.10 -11.77 7.32
N SER A 43 5.05 -12.70 7.47
CA SER A 43 4.82 -14.13 7.37
C SER A 43 3.62 -14.60 8.20
N GLU A 44 2.61 -15.19 7.55
CA GLU A 44 1.47 -15.77 8.26
C GLU A 44 1.93 -16.94 9.14
N LYS A 45 2.70 -17.86 8.55
CA LYS A 45 3.16 -19.09 9.19
C LYS A 45 4.13 -18.80 10.34
N ARG A 46 5.08 -17.89 10.14
CA ARG A 46 6.20 -17.69 11.09
C ARG A 46 5.91 -16.67 12.18
N VAL A 47 5.10 -15.65 11.88
CA VAL A 47 4.85 -14.53 12.79
C VAL A 47 3.38 -14.49 13.20
N LEU A 48 2.46 -14.30 12.26
CA LEU A 48 1.07 -13.98 12.59
C LEU A 48 0.38 -15.12 13.37
N LYS A 49 0.57 -16.38 12.97
CA LYS A 49 0.00 -17.53 13.69
C LYS A 49 0.50 -17.64 15.14
N LYS A 50 1.77 -17.29 15.40
CA LYS A 50 2.35 -17.36 16.75
C LYS A 50 1.76 -16.34 17.72
N ILE A 51 1.30 -15.20 17.20
CA ILE A 51 0.68 -14.13 18.00
C ILE A 51 -0.85 -14.13 17.90
N SER A 52 -1.44 -15.11 17.19
CA SER A 52 -2.88 -15.17 16.96
C SER A 52 -3.62 -15.94 18.04
N VAL A 53 -4.88 -15.54 18.28
CA VAL A 53 -5.86 -16.31 19.06
C VAL A 53 -7.02 -16.64 18.12
N ASP A 54 -7.37 -17.91 17.99
CA ASP A 54 -8.39 -18.42 17.05
C ASP A 54 -8.15 -17.98 15.59
N ASN A 55 -6.88 -17.96 15.13
CA ASN A 55 -6.46 -17.43 13.82
C ASN A 55 -6.81 -15.95 13.59
N HIS A 56 -6.95 -15.17 14.67
CA HIS A 56 -7.14 -13.72 14.61
C HIS A 56 -6.02 -12.98 15.36
N VAL A 57 -5.66 -11.80 14.87
CA VAL A 57 -4.79 -10.85 15.55
C VAL A 57 -5.54 -9.53 15.78
N TYR A 58 -5.08 -8.74 16.74
CA TYR A 58 -5.56 -7.36 16.88
C TYR A 58 -4.88 -6.47 15.82
N TYR A 59 -5.70 -5.68 15.14
CA TYR A 59 -5.30 -4.72 14.12
C TYR A 59 -5.90 -3.35 14.46
N TYR A 60 -5.09 -2.31 14.36
CA TYR A 60 -5.55 -0.95 14.55
C TYR A 60 -6.15 -0.43 13.25
N SER A 61 -7.46 -0.21 13.24
CA SER A 61 -8.22 0.09 12.03
C SER A 61 -8.16 1.58 11.68
N HIS A 62 -8.56 1.90 10.44
CA HIS A 62 -8.71 3.29 9.99
C HIS A 62 -9.78 4.08 10.77
N LYS A 63 -10.64 3.40 11.54
CA LYS A 63 -11.60 4.02 12.47
C LYS A 63 -10.98 4.34 13.83
N MET A 64 -9.66 4.24 13.96
CA MET A 64 -8.92 4.51 15.20
C MET A 64 -9.32 3.61 16.38
N ASP A 65 -9.63 2.35 16.08
CA ASP A 65 -10.02 1.33 17.05
C ASP A 65 -9.26 0.01 16.83
N PHE A 66 -9.14 -0.81 17.87
CA PHE A 66 -8.60 -2.17 17.74
C PHE A 66 -9.70 -3.14 17.33
N GLN A 67 -9.46 -3.86 16.25
CA GLN A 67 -10.37 -4.86 15.71
C GLN A 67 -9.65 -6.20 15.55
N LYS A 68 -10.39 -7.30 15.71
CA LYS A 68 -9.87 -8.62 15.36
C LYS A 68 -9.94 -8.81 13.85
N ILE A 69 -8.84 -9.25 13.25
CA ILE A 69 -8.76 -9.58 11.82
C ILE A 69 -8.12 -10.95 11.65
N GLY A 70 -8.62 -11.74 10.70
CA GLY A 70 -8.06 -13.05 10.40
C GLY A 70 -6.63 -12.94 9.85
N THR A 71 -5.74 -13.86 10.26
CA THR A 71 -4.31 -13.86 9.87
C THR A 71 -4.10 -13.86 8.36
N LYS A 72 -5.02 -14.46 7.59
CA LYS A 72 -4.98 -14.46 6.12
C LYS A 72 -5.24 -13.09 5.46
N LYS A 73 -5.84 -12.15 6.19
CA LYS A 73 -6.25 -10.82 5.67
C LYS A 73 -5.40 -9.67 6.20
N VAL A 74 -4.61 -9.92 7.24
CA VAL A 74 -3.73 -8.91 7.82
C VAL A 74 -2.38 -8.93 7.11
N SER A 75 -1.75 -7.78 7.03
CA SER A 75 -0.42 -7.63 6.44
C SER A 75 -0.30 -8.12 5.00
N VAL A 76 -1.38 -8.03 4.21
CA VAL A 76 -1.37 -8.39 2.79
C VAL A 76 -1.26 -7.15 1.90
N PHE A 77 -0.60 -7.30 0.75
CA PHE A 77 -0.54 -6.30 -0.31
C PHE A 77 -0.32 -6.97 -1.67
N SER A 78 -0.74 -6.31 -2.75
CA SER A 78 -0.60 -6.84 -4.13
C SER A 78 0.80 -6.59 -4.70
N GLY A 79 1.79 -7.30 -4.16
CA GLY A 79 3.21 -7.10 -4.48
C GLY A 79 3.82 -8.15 -5.40
N PHE A 80 3.54 -9.43 -5.17
CA PHE A 80 4.21 -10.54 -5.85
C PHE A 80 3.21 -11.51 -6.48
N CYS A 81 3.59 -12.16 -7.58
CA CYS A 81 2.82 -13.29 -8.10
C CYS A 81 3.04 -14.51 -7.17
N ASN A 82 2.19 -15.54 -7.30
CA ASN A 82 2.26 -16.72 -6.44
C ASN A 82 3.64 -17.38 -6.47
N LYS A 83 4.28 -17.45 -7.64
CA LYS A 83 5.63 -18.01 -7.81
C LYS A 83 6.66 -17.25 -6.97
N HIS A 84 6.81 -15.95 -7.23
CA HIS A 84 7.83 -15.14 -6.57
C HIS A 84 7.55 -14.93 -5.08
N ASP A 85 6.30 -14.89 -4.63
CA ASP A 85 6.00 -14.85 -3.19
C ASP A 85 6.46 -16.12 -2.48
N SER A 86 6.31 -17.28 -3.12
CA SER A 86 6.67 -18.59 -2.55
C SER A 86 8.17 -18.88 -2.62
N GLU A 87 8.80 -18.60 -3.76
CA GLU A 87 10.20 -18.98 -4.02
C GLU A 87 11.19 -18.00 -3.35
N ILE A 88 10.99 -16.69 -3.49
CA ILE A 88 11.95 -15.68 -3.00
C ILE A 88 11.96 -15.63 -1.48
N PHE A 89 10.80 -15.76 -0.84
CA PHE A 89 10.67 -15.57 0.59
C PHE A 89 10.71 -16.88 1.38
N ASP A 90 11.04 -18.02 0.76
CA ASP A 90 11.13 -19.33 1.42
C ASP A 90 12.03 -19.27 2.67
N ALA A 91 13.21 -18.66 2.52
CA ALA A 91 14.20 -18.50 3.58
C ALA A 91 13.67 -17.76 4.82
N ILE A 92 12.67 -16.86 4.67
CA ILE A 92 12.07 -16.08 5.77
C ILE A 92 10.68 -16.58 6.19
N ASP A 93 9.99 -17.36 5.35
CA ASP A 93 8.64 -17.88 5.60
C ASP A 93 8.60 -19.34 6.07
N ASN A 94 9.67 -20.11 5.86
CA ASN A 94 9.73 -21.52 6.25
C ASN A 94 10.77 -21.84 7.31
N TYR A 95 11.74 -20.96 7.57
CA TYR A 95 12.82 -21.18 8.54
C TYR A 95 12.81 -20.19 9.71
N ASP A 96 13.51 -20.53 10.78
CA ASP A 96 13.76 -19.60 11.89
C ASP A 96 14.70 -18.47 11.46
N TYR A 97 14.49 -17.28 12.04
CA TYR A 97 15.40 -16.17 11.83
C TYR A 97 16.74 -16.45 12.52
N ILE A 98 17.83 -16.31 11.77
CA ILE A 98 19.18 -16.49 12.26
C ILE A 98 19.87 -15.12 12.25
N PRO A 99 20.21 -14.54 13.42
CA PRO A 99 20.91 -13.27 13.49
C PRO A 99 22.22 -13.30 12.68
N GLY A 100 22.43 -12.30 11.81
CA GLY A 100 23.60 -12.22 10.95
C GLY A 100 23.46 -12.97 9.62
N ASN A 101 22.37 -13.70 9.37
CA ASN A 101 22.10 -14.29 8.06
C ASN A 101 21.74 -13.19 7.06
N LYS A 102 22.68 -12.90 6.15
CA LYS A 102 22.55 -11.81 5.18
C LYS A 102 21.46 -12.02 4.15
N GLU A 103 21.16 -13.27 3.78
CA GLU A 103 20.06 -13.58 2.88
C GLU A 103 18.72 -13.25 3.55
N GLN A 104 18.47 -13.76 4.75
CA GLN A 104 17.23 -13.50 5.48
C GLN A 104 17.05 -12.00 5.78
N GLU A 105 18.10 -11.33 6.24
CA GLU A 105 18.10 -9.89 6.52
C GLU A 105 17.78 -9.08 5.26
N PHE A 106 18.39 -9.43 4.12
CA PHE A 106 18.09 -8.81 2.83
C PHE A 106 16.64 -9.08 2.38
N LEU A 107 16.14 -10.30 2.49
CA LEU A 107 14.79 -10.66 2.09
C LEU A 107 13.71 -9.94 2.92
N PHE A 108 13.91 -9.79 4.22
CA PHE A 108 13.04 -8.96 5.06
C PHE A 108 13.04 -7.49 4.61
N PHE A 109 14.23 -6.93 4.34
CA PHE A 109 14.36 -5.58 3.81
C PHE A 109 13.68 -5.45 2.44
N TYR A 110 13.91 -6.38 1.52
CA TYR A 110 13.33 -6.39 0.17
C TYR A 110 11.80 -6.41 0.22
N ARG A 111 11.20 -7.29 1.04
CA ARG A 111 9.74 -7.36 1.19
C ARG A 111 9.16 -6.07 1.76
N ALA A 112 9.82 -5.50 2.77
CA ALA A 112 9.43 -4.22 3.38
C ALA A 112 9.55 -3.04 2.40
N TYR A 113 10.63 -3.02 1.60
CA TYR A 113 10.82 -2.06 0.52
C TYR A 113 9.69 -2.17 -0.51
N CYS A 114 9.42 -3.36 -1.04
CA CYS A 114 8.38 -3.57 -2.05
C CYS A 114 7.01 -3.13 -1.54
N LYS A 115 6.66 -3.47 -0.28
CA LYS A 115 5.42 -2.98 0.35
C LYS A 115 5.39 -1.46 0.42
N SER A 116 6.50 -0.82 0.79
CA SER A 116 6.58 0.63 0.95
C SER A 116 6.51 1.34 -0.39
N TYR A 117 7.30 0.92 -1.37
CA TYR A 117 7.26 1.39 -2.75
C TYR A 117 5.85 1.27 -3.32
N LYS A 118 5.23 0.09 -3.18
CA LYS A 118 3.87 -0.14 -3.66
C LYS A 118 2.87 0.82 -3.04
N SER A 119 2.91 0.96 -1.72
CA SER A 119 2.00 1.85 -0.97
C SER A 119 2.16 3.30 -1.43
N LYS A 120 3.40 3.76 -1.65
CA LYS A 120 3.66 5.13 -2.13
C LYS A 120 3.24 5.32 -3.58
N PHE A 121 3.56 4.38 -4.46
CA PHE A 121 3.19 4.42 -5.87
C PHE A 121 1.69 4.60 -6.07
N VAL A 122 0.87 3.76 -5.45
CA VAL A 122 -0.58 3.87 -5.64
C VAL A 122 -1.22 5.01 -4.83
N LEU A 123 -0.60 5.48 -3.73
CA LEU A 123 -1.07 6.69 -3.03
C LEU A 123 -0.88 7.94 -3.89
N VAL A 124 0.31 8.10 -4.48
CA VAL A 124 0.62 9.16 -5.44
C VAL A 124 -0.36 9.16 -6.61
N ASN A 125 -0.65 7.98 -7.19
CA ASN A 125 -1.61 7.88 -8.29
C ASN A 125 -3.05 8.19 -7.86
N SER A 126 -3.44 7.80 -6.65
CA SER A 126 -4.76 8.10 -6.09
C SER A 126 -4.94 9.60 -5.87
N TYR A 127 -3.92 10.28 -5.33
CA TYR A 127 -3.94 11.74 -5.21
C TYR A 127 -3.97 12.45 -6.55
N ARG A 128 -3.24 11.97 -7.58
CA ARG A 128 -3.34 12.51 -8.94
C ARG A 128 -4.76 12.44 -9.48
N LYS A 129 -5.41 11.28 -9.38
CA LYS A 129 -6.81 11.10 -9.81
C LYS A 129 -7.74 12.02 -9.03
N LEU A 130 -7.62 12.05 -7.70
CA LEU A 130 -8.43 12.91 -6.84
C LEU A 130 -8.29 14.40 -7.18
N ILE A 131 -7.07 14.89 -7.35
CA ILE A 131 -6.81 16.28 -7.74
C ILE A 131 -7.50 16.59 -9.07
N GLY A 132 -7.48 15.67 -10.04
CA GLY A 132 -8.25 15.79 -11.29
C GLY A 132 -9.75 16.02 -11.04
N TYR A 133 -10.38 15.16 -10.24
CA TYR A 133 -11.79 15.33 -9.88
C TYR A 133 -12.08 16.64 -9.17
N ILE A 134 -11.22 17.09 -8.25
CA ILE A 134 -11.41 18.38 -7.56
C ILE A 134 -11.26 19.55 -8.57
N LYS A 135 -10.28 19.50 -9.47
CA LYS A 135 -10.05 20.53 -10.50
C LYS A 135 -11.25 20.68 -11.43
N GLU A 136 -11.84 19.57 -11.84
CA GLU A 136 -13.01 19.54 -12.72
C GLU A 136 -14.34 19.74 -11.97
N ASN A 137 -14.32 19.88 -10.63
CA ASN A 137 -15.50 19.94 -9.78
C ASN A 137 -16.43 18.71 -9.93
N LYS A 138 -15.83 17.54 -10.14
CA LYS A 138 -16.49 16.25 -10.39
C LYS A 138 -16.37 15.30 -9.20
N LEU A 139 -16.36 15.82 -7.98
CA LEU A 139 -16.27 14.97 -6.78
C LEU A 139 -17.40 13.93 -6.74
N THR A 140 -18.60 14.28 -7.22
CA THR A 140 -19.75 13.38 -7.30
C THR A 140 -19.53 12.16 -8.19
N GLU A 141 -18.55 12.19 -9.10
CA GLU A 141 -18.20 11.08 -9.99
C GLU A 141 -17.22 10.07 -9.35
N ILE A 142 -16.67 10.39 -8.17
CA ILE A 142 -15.65 9.56 -7.51
C ILE A 142 -16.23 8.20 -7.07
N ASN A 143 -17.39 8.21 -6.39
CA ASN A 143 -18.19 7.02 -6.06
C ASN A 143 -19.54 7.43 -5.45
N SER A 144 -20.37 6.44 -5.11
CA SER A 144 -21.68 6.64 -4.48
C SER A 144 -21.67 7.38 -3.13
N TYR A 145 -20.56 7.36 -2.37
CA TYR A 145 -20.41 8.19 -1.17
C TYR A 145 -20.31 9.69 -1.50
N PHE A 146 -19.81 10.04 -2.68
CA PHE A 146 -19.60 11.42 -3.11
C PHE A 146 -20.77 12.02 -3.88
N GLU A 147 -21.75 11.23 -4.35
CA GLU A 147 -22.94 11.71 -5.09
C GLU A 147 -23.69 12.86 -4.39
N LYS A 148 -23.58 12.97 -3.06
CA LYS A 148 -24.25 13.99 -2.25
C LYS A 148 -23.35 15.14 -1.79
N ILE A 149 -22.07 15.10 -2.13
CA ILE A 149 -21.10 16.10 -1.66
C ILE A 149 -21.07 17.28 -2.62
N THR A 150 -21.70 18.37 -2.20
CA THR A 150 -21.53 19.69 -2.82
C THR A 150 -20.56 20.52 -1.98
N ILE A 151 -19.52 21.03 -2.63
CA ILE A 151 -18.53 21.94 -2.03
C ILE A 151 -18.62 23.33 -2.66
N SER A 152 -18.34 24.37 -1.89
CA SER A 152 -18.21 25.72 -2.42
C SER A 152 -16.87 25.92 -3.13
N GLU A 153 -16.75 26.96 -3.95
CA GLU A 153 -15.50 27.29 -4.63
C GLU A 153 -14.34 27.51 -3.65
N LYS A 154 -14.62 28.17 -2.52
CA LYS A 154 -13.64 28.36 -1.44
C LYS A 154 -13.16 27.02 -0.86
N GLN A 155 -14.08 26.07 -0.68
CA GLN A 155 -13.74 24.73 -0.20
C GLN A 155 -12.90 23.98 -1.24
N ARG A 156 -13.27 24.06 -2.53
CA ARG A 156 -12.54 23.45 -3.65
C ARG A 156 -11.09 23.91 -3.70
N ILE A 157 -10.84 25.21 -3.65
CA ILE A 157 -9.48 25.79 -3.62
C ILE A 157 -8.68 25.28 -2.42
N LYS A 158 -9.31 25.18 -1.25
CA LYS A 158 -8.66 24.67 -0.04
C LYS A 158 -8.30 23.18 -0.15
N LEU A 159 -9.20 22.36 -0.71
CA LEU A 159 -8.94 20.94 -0.96
C LEU A 159 -7.81 20.75 -1.97
N LEU A 160 -7.80 21.52 -3.07
CA LEU A 160 -6.73 21.46 -4.07
C LEU A 160 -5.36 21.72 -3.44
N LYS A 161 -5.22 22.83 -2.69
CA LYS A 161 -3.96 23.16 -2.02
C LYS A 161 -3.50 22.08 -1.06
N TYR A 162 -4.44 21.48 -0.32
CA TYR A 162 -4.14 20.38 0.60
C TYR A 162 -3.60 19.15 -0.17
N PHE A 163 -4.35 18.63 -1.13
CA PHE A 163 -3.96 17.41 -1.84
C PHE A 163 -2.75 17.62 -2.77
N GLU A 164 -2.54 18.81 -3.33
CA GLU A 164 -1.33 19.11 -4.10
C GLU A 164 -0.08 19.08 -3.21
N LYS A 165 -0.16 19.57 -1.97
CA LYS A 165 0.92 19.43 -0.99
C LYS A 165 1.17 17.96 -0.65
N GLU A 166 0.13 17.22 -0.26
CA GLU A 166 0.25 15.80 0.09
C GLU A 166 0.82 14.97 -1.09
N LEU A 167 0.40 15.25 -2.32
CA LEU A 167 0.95 14.62 -3.52
C LEU A 167 2.45 14.87 -3.65
N ASN A 168 2.91 16.11 -3.44
CA ASN A 168 4.33 16.46 -3.57
C ASN A 168 5.18 15.78 -2.48
N ASP A 169 4.71 15.78 -1.23
CA ASP A 169 5.39 15.13 -0.11
C ASP A 169 5.53 13.62 -0.36
N GLU A 170 4.44 12.97 -0.80
CA GLU A 170 4.44 11.53 -1.09
C GLU A 170 5.23 11.16 -2.34
N LYS A 171 5.24 12.02 -3.35
CA LYS A 171 6.05 11.85 -4.56
C LYS A 171 7.53 11.93 -4.25
N ALA A 172 7.97 12.85 -3.38
CA ALA A 172 9.37 12.94 -2.98
C ALA A 172 9.86 11.62 -2.34
N ILE A 173 9.04 11.01 -1.49
CA ILE A 173 9.35 9.70 -0.88
C ILE A 173 9.41 8.60 -1.94
N LEU A 174 8.48 8.58 -2.89
CA LEU A 174 8.48 7.61 -3.98
C LEU A 174 9.72 7.75 -4.87
N ASP A 175 10.15 8.98 -5.14
CA ASP A 175 11.36 9.27 -5.92
C ASP A 175 12.60 8.76 -5.17
N ASP A 176 12.68 8.94 -3.84
CA ASP A 176 13.76 8.40 -3.02
C ASP A 176 13.79 6.87 -3.01
N LEU A 177 12.63 6.20 -2.90
CA LEU A 177 12.54 4.74 -3.01
C LEU A 177 12.95 4.25 -4.41
N SER A 178 12.72 5.05 -5.45
CA SER A 178 13.10 4.70 -6.82
C SER A 178 14.62 4.77 -7.03
N LYS A 179 15.33 5.65 -6.32
CA LYS A 179 16.80 5.78 -6.42
C LYS A 179 17.56 4.54 -5.96
N ILE A 180 17.00 3.78 -5.02
CA ILE A 180 17.64 2.56 -4.48
C ILE A 180 17.21 1.28 -5.20
N LYS A 181 16.36 1.40 -6.24
CA LYS A 181 15.84 0.25 -6.98
C LYS A 181 16.97 -0.58 -7.60
N ASP A 182 17.92 0.05 -8.27
CA ASP A 182 19.03 -0.65 -8.92
C ASP A 182 19.91 -1.39 -7.92
N THR A 183 20.15 -0.79 -6.74
CA THR A 183 20.88 -1.44 -5.63
C THR A 183 20.15 -2.68 -5.13
N ILE A 184 18.83 -2.62 -5.03
CA ILE A 184 17.99 -3.76 -4.63
C ILE A 184 18.04 -4.86 -5.70
N GLU A 185 17.90 -4.49 -6.97
CA GLU A 185 17.98 -5.44 -8.08
C GLU A 185 19.33 -6.14 -8.14
N PHE A 186 20.42 -5.41 -7.89
CA PHE A 186 21.75 -6.00 -7.75
C PHE A 186 21.82 -7.00 -6.58
N GLY A 187 21.22 -6.67 -5.44
CA GLY A 187 21.13 -7.57 -4.28
C GLY A 187 20.32 -8.83 -4.52
N LEU A 188 19.41 -8.84 -5.51
CA LEU A 188 18.63 -10.02 -5.91
C LEU A 188 19.43 -10.98 -6.80
N ASN A 189 20.58 -10.59 -7.35
CA ASN A 189 21.35 -11.45 -8.27
C ASN A 189 21.68 -12.85 -7.73
N PRO A 190 21.98 -13.06 -6.43
CA PRO A 190 22.21 -14.41 -5.90
C PRO A 190 20.96 -15.29 -5.82
N ILE A 191 19.77 -14.69 -5.95
CA ILE A 191 18.44 -15.32 -5.78
C ILE A 191 17.70 -15.46 -7.12
N ARG A 192 18.18 -14.79 -8.18
CA ARG A 192 17.70 -14.94 -9.57
C ARG A 192 18.22 -16.23 -10.20
#